data_AF-A0A6X4LY12-F1
#
_entry.id   AF-A0A6X4LY12-F1
#
_cell.length_a   1.000
_cell.length_b   1.000
_cell.length_c   1.000
_cell.angle_alpha   90.00
_cell.angle_beta   90.00
_cell.angle_gamma   90.00
#
_symmetry.space_group_name_H-M   'P 1'
#
loop_
_entity.id
_entity.type
_entity.pdbx_description
1 polymer ?
#
loop_
_entity_poly.entity_id
_entity_poly.type
_entity_poly.pdbx_seq_one_letter_code
_entity_poly.pdbx_strand_id
1 'polypeptide(L)'
;MKKNIFKLLMALCAVLLIAGCGNSTSADKKETKETKEDGTVTFYVVRHGKTMLNTTDRVQGWSDAVLTPAGEEVVKSAGKGLKDVDFSAAYSSDSGRAIQTANLILKESDKSADKEVQTDRRFREFNFGSYEGDLNENMWTDIAKSQGKTLEEWQKAGISPKGFADSVAALDKTRVKEGENWPAEDYATIQARLKEGLTDVAKKESKNGDSNVLLVSHGLSIGALLDTIEPGYKLPAEGIKNASVTKITYKDGKFTIGDVNDLSYVEKGSK
;
A
#
# COMPACT_ATOMS: atom_id res chain seq x y z
N MET A 1 -60.69 -34.87 2.71
CA MET A 1 -59.39 -34.38 2.20
C MET A 1 -58.29 -35.30 2.75
N LYS A 2 -57.39 -35.73 1.85
CA LYS A 2 -56.28 -36.70 1.99
C LYS A 2 -55.50 -36.54 3.32
N LYS A 3 -54.97 -37.55 4.03
CA LYS A 3 -54.81 -39.01 3.85
C LYS A 3 -54.47 -39.62 5.24
N ASN A 4 -54.97 -40.83 5.49
CA ASN A 4 -54.56 -41.77 6.55
C ASN A 4 -53.12 -42.28 6.34
N ILE A 5 -52.48 -42.82 7.41
CA ILE A 5 -51.70 -44.09 7.53
C ILE A 5 -50.81 -43.97 8.80
N PHE A 6 -50.98 -44.63 9.96
CA PHE A 6 -51.12 -46.04 10.40
C PHE A 6 -49.79 -46.73 10.81
N LYS A 7 -49.80 -47.35 12.02
CA LYS A 7 -48.88 -48.35 12.66
C LYS A 7 -47.55 -47.84 13.24
N LEU A 8 -47.24 -47.96 14.54
CA LEU A 8 -47.22 -49.12 15.48
C LEU A 8 -46.27 -50.23 15.03
N LEU A 9 -45.15 -50.42 15.75
CA LEU A 9 -44.69 -51.75 16.15
C LEU A 9 -43.74 -51.70 17.36
N MET A 10 -44.17 -52.43 18.37
CA MET A 10 -43.44 -52.85 19.57
C MET A 10 -42.65 -54.11 19.22
N ALA A 11 -41.41 -54.25 19.64
CA ALA A 11 -40.74 -55.56 19.73
C ALA A 11 -39.66 -55.55 20.82
N LEU A 12 -40.02 -56.17 21.93
CA LEU A 12 -39.13 -56.73 22.95
C LEU A 12 -38.30 -57.88 22.31
N CYS A 13 -37.01 -58.01 22.64
CA CYS A 13 -36.43 -59.22 23.25
C CYS A 13 -34.89 -59.30 23.16
N ALA A 14 -34.36 -59.95 24.19
CA ALA A 14 -33.12 -60.73 24.25
C ALA A 14 -31.79 -59.98 24.45
N VAL A 15 -31.44 -59.89 25.73
CA VAL A 15 -30.07 -60.00 26.23
C VAL A 15 -29.45 -61.29 25.69
N LEU A 16 -28.32 -61.18 24.98
CA LEU A 16 -27.35 -62.26 24.79
C LEU A 16 -25.95 -61.68 24.94
N LEU A 17 -25.32 -62.01 26.07
CA LEU A 17 -23.89 -61.87 26.32
C LEU A 17 -23.15 -62.85 25.41
N ILE A 18 -22.32 -62.33 24.50
CA ILE A 18 -21.20 -63.08 23.94
C ILE A 18 -19.98 -62.17 24.03
N ALA A 19 -19.05 -62.57 24.91
CA ALA A 19 -17.71 -62.04 24.95
C ALA A 19 -17.02 -62.31 23.60
N GLY A 20 -16.64 -61.24 22.92
CA GLY A 20 -15.80 -61.28 21.72
C GLY A 20 -14.66 -60.29 21.90
N CYS A 21 -13.48 -60.80 22.24
CA CYS A 21 -12.23 -60.05 22.16
C CYS A 21 -12.02 -59.62 20.70
N GLY A 22 -12.18 -58.33 20.43
CA GLY A 22 -11.96 -57.72 19.13
C GLY A 22 -11.27 -56.38 19.33
N ASN A 23 -9.95 -56.40 19.16
CA ASN A 23 -9.08 -55.25 19.24
C ASN A 23 -9.42 -54.26 18.11
N SER A 24 -10.09 -53.15 18.41
CA SER A 24 -10.17 -52.01 17.50
C SER A 24 -10.02 -50.70 18.28
N THR A 25 -8.80 -50.19 18.23
CA THR A 25 -8.42 -48.83 18.61
C THR A 25 -9.30 -47.81 17.90
N SER A 26 -10.22 -47.19 18.64
CA SER A 26 -10.83 -45.92 18.23
C SER A 26 -9.87 -44.81 18.67
N ALA A 27 -8.84 -44.58 17.85
CA ALA A 27 -8.05 -43.36 17.96
C ALA A 27 -8.93 -42.22 17.45
N ASP A 28 -9.30 -41.31 18.34
CA ASP A 28 -9.76 -39.98 17.98
C ASP A 28 -8.76 -39.35 17.01
N LYS A 29 -9.10 -39.32 15.71
CA LYS A 29 -8.42 -38.46 14.75
C LYS A 29 -8.80 -37.02 15.09
N LYS A 30 -8.03 -36.42 15.99
CA LYS A 30 -7.83 -34.97 15.99
C LYS A 30 -7.27 -34.63 14.61
N GLU A 31 -8.10 -34.09 13.72
CA GLU A 31 -7.62 -33.31 12.59
C GLU A 31 -6.80 -32.16 13.15
N THR A 32 -5.48 -32.35 13.24
CA THR A 32 -4.54 -31.24 13.25
C THR A 32 -4.76 -30.48 11.96
N LYS A 33 -5.47 -29.35 12.03
CA LYS A 33 -5.31 -28.28 11.05
C LYS A 33 -3.82 -28.01 10.98
N GLU A 34 -3.15 -28.49 9.94
CA GLU A 34 -1.85 -27.96 9.56
C GLU A 34 -2.05 -26.46 9.39
N THR A 35 -1.55 -25.69 10.34
CA THR A 35 -1.40 -24.25 10.17
C THR A 35 -0.37 -24.09 9.07
N LYS A 36 -0.85 -23.91 7.82
CA LYS A 36 0.02 -23.44 6.73
C LYS A 36 0.79 -22.24 7.25
N GLU A 37 2.11 -22.31 7.21
CA GLU A 37 2.95 -21.15 7.50
C GLU A 37 2.59 -20.03 6.51
N ASP A 38 2.49 -18.82 7.02
CA ASP A 38 2.28 -17.63 6.23
C ASP A 38 3.46 -17.44 5.26
N GLY A 39 3.16 -17.16 4.01
CA GLY A 39 4.16 -16.95 2.96
C GLY A 39 4.81 -15.57 2.99
N THR A 40 5.82 -15.42 2.15
CA THR A 40 6.57 -14.17 1.97
C THR A 40 5.79 -13.22 1.05
N VAL A 41 5.54 -11.99 1.47
CA VAL A 41 4.93 -10.97 0.62
C VAL A 41 6.00 -10.01 0.12
N THR A 42 6.14 -9.88 -1.20
CA THR A 42 7.01 -8.88 -1.83
C THR A 42 6.17 -7.78 -2.45
N PHE A 43 6.21 -6.60 -1.85
CA PHE A 43 5.57 -5.40 -2.37
C PHE A 43 6.46 -4.77 -3.44
N TYR A 44 5.86 -4.48 -4.58
CA TYR A 44 6.39 -3.61 -5.62
C TYR A 44 5.68 -2.27 -5.46
N VAL A 45 6.25 -1.39 -4.63
CA VAL A 45 5.67 -0.09 -4.33
C VAL A 45 6.07 0.90 -5.42
N VAL A 46 5.11 1.36 -6.21
CA VAL A 46 5.36 2.24 -7.36
C VAL A 46 4.88 3.64 -7.05
N ARG A 47 5.73 4.66 -7.27
CA ARG A 47 5.25 6.04 -7.27
C ARG A 47 4.43 6.26 -8.53
N HIS A 48 3.24 6.87 -8.41
CA HIS A 48 2.40 7.20 -9.55
C HIS A 48 3.15 7.97 -10.67
N GLY A 49 2.62 7.93 -11.90
CA GLY A 49 3.15 8.67 -13.05
C GLY A 49 3.12 10.19 -12.87
N LYS A 50 3.85 10.92 -13.73
CA LYS A 50 3.93 12.39 -13.67
C LYS A 50 2.59 13.04 -14.03
N THR A 51 2.08 13.92 -13.17
CA THR A 51 0.78 14.62 -13.33
C THR A 51 0.91 16.05 -13.88
N MET A 52 -0.22 16.67 -14.21
CA MET A 52 -0.29 18.11 -14.53
C MET A 52 0.23 19.00 -13.38
N LEU A 53 -0.10 18.68 -12.12
CA LEU A 53 0.37 19.45 -10.95
C LEU A 53 1.87 19.25 -10.72
N ASN A 54 2.43 18.05 -10.97
CA ASN A 54 3.88 17.86 -10.93
C ASN A 54 4.60 18.68 -12.01
N THR A 55 3.95 18.91 -13.16
CA THR A 55 4.54 19.67 -14.28
C THR A 55 4.60 21.17 -13.99
N THR A 56 3.69 21.67 -13.16
CA THR A 56 3.59 23.08 -12.77
C THR A 56 4.14 23.35 -11.37
N ASP A 57 4.87 22.39 -10.81
CA ASP A 57 5.48 22.43 -9.48
C ASP A 57 4.51 22.84 -8.35
N ARG A 58 3.34 22.19 -8.35
CA ARG A 58 2.30 22.40 -7.34
C ARG A 58 2.26 21.28 -6.31
N VAL A 59 1.88 21.66 -5.10
CA VAL A 59 1.58 20.77 -3.99
C VAL A 59 0.43 19.85 -4.40
N GLN A 60 0.68 18.55 -4.32
CA GLN A 60 -0.29 17.52 -4.70
C GLN A 60 -0.28 16.40 -3.65
N GLY A 61 -1.04 16.62 -2.59
CA GLY A 61 -1.26 15.63 -1.54
C GLY A 61 -2.55 14.88 -1.80
N TRP A 62 -3.61 15.28 -1.11
CA TRP A 62 -4.95 14.73 -1.30
C TRP A 62 -5.65 15.31 -2.53
N SER A 63 -5.24 16.49 -3.02
CA SER A 63 -5.64 16.96 -4.34
C SER A 63 -5.16 16.01 -5.43
N ASP A 64 -5.92 15.92 -6.52
CA ASP A 64 -5.62 15.03 -7.63
C ASP A 64 -5.56 15.75 -8.97
N ALA A 65 -4.83 15.17 -9.91
CA ALA A 65 -4.74 15.63 -11.27
C ALA A 65 -4.34 14.47 -12.18
N VAL A 66 -4.81 14.52 -13.43
CA VAL A 66 -4.52 13.50 -14.43
C VAL A 66 -3.03 13.36 -14.69
N LEU A 67 -2.62 12.15 -15.11
CA LEU A 67 -1.30 11.94 -15.66
C LEU A 67 -1.12 12.80 -16.91
N THR A 68 0.10 13.26 -17.15
CA THR A 68 0.45 13.86 -18.45
C THR A 68 0.63 12.75 -19.49
N PRO A 69 0.46 13.03 -20.79
CA PRO A 69 0.72 12.02 -21.83
C PRO A 69 2.12 11.41 -21.73
N ALA A 70 3.15 12.22 -21.49
CA ALA A 70 4.51 11.72 -21.27
C ALA A 70 4.63 10.88 -19.98
N GLY A 71 3.91 11.26 -18.93
CA GLY A 71 3.83 10.48 -17.69
C GLY A 71 3.17 9.10 -17.89
N GLU A 72 2.13 9.01 -18.72
CA GLU A 72 1.51 7.74 -19.08
C GLU A 72 2.48 6.82 -19.83
N GLU A 73 3.24 7.35 -20.79
CA GLU A 73 4.23 6.55 -21.53
C GLU A 73 5.32 5.98 -20.61
N VAL A 74 5.81 6.78 -19.67
CA VAL A 74 6.79 6.30 -18.66
C VAL A 74 6.19 5.19 -17.80
N VAL A 75 4.92 5.31 -17.39
CA VAL A 75 4.23 4.26 -16.63
C VAL A 75 4.04 3.00 -17.46
N LYS A 76 3.67 3.10 -18.73
CA LYS A 76 3.57 1.95 -19.64
C LYS A 76 4.92 1.26 -19.80
N SER A 77 6.01 2.00 -19.92
CA SER A 77 7.36 1.42 -19.91
C SER A 77 7.65 0.67 -18.61
N ALA A 78 7.30 1.23 -17.44
CA ALA A 78 7.43 0.50 -16.17
C ALA A 78 6.61 -0.80 -16.17
N GLY A 79 5.36 -0.75 -16.66
CA GLY A 79 4.48 -1.91 -16.82
C GLY A 79 5.11 -3.01 -17.67
N LYS A 80 5.64 -2.66 -18.85
CA LYS A 80 6.38 -3.58 -19.72
C LYS A 80 7.62 -4.16 -19.05
N GLY A 81 8.34 -3.37 -18.24
CA GLY A 81 9.47 -3.86 -17.46
C GLY A 81 9.07 -4.89 -16.40
N LEU A 82 7.88 -4.72 -15.82
CA LEU A 82 7.26 -5.57 -14.80
C LEU A 82 6.44 -6.74 -15.37
N LYS A 83 6.34 -6.88 -16.70
CA LYS A 83 5.40 -7.82 -17.33
C LYS A 83 5.52 -9.29 -16.90
N ASP A 84 6.74 -9.69 -16.50
CA ASP A 84 7.07 -11.05 -16.09
C ASP A 84 6.74 -11.33 -14.60
N VAL A 85 6.45 -10.29 -13.83
CA VAL A 85 6.07 -10.38 -12.41
C VAL A 85 4.63 -10.87 -12.32
N ASP A 86 4.43 -11.98 -11.64
CA ASP A 86 3.10 -12.52 -11.34
C ASP A 86 2.58 -11.85 -10.07
N PHE A 87 1.73 -10.83 -10.23
CA PHE A 87 1.09 -10.15 -9.11
C PHE A 87 -0.13 -10.94 -8.64
N SER A 88 -0.09 -11.41 -7.39
CA SER A 88 -1.24 -12.07 -6.77
C SER A 88 -2.36 -11.07 -6.49
N ALA A 89 -2.00 -9.84 -6.10
CA ALA A 89 -2.91 -8.74 -5.83
C ALA A 89 -2.33 -7.38 -6.26
N ALA A 90 -3.23 -6.41 -6.47
CA ALA A 90 -2.88 -5.03 -6.77
C ALA A 90 -3.66 -4.06 -5.87
N TYR A 91 -2.95 -3.08 -5.33
CA TYR A 91 -3.48 -2.04 -4.46
C TYR A 91 -3.04 -0.65 -4.93
N SER A 92 -3.82 0.36 -4.60
CA SER A 92 -3.42 1.76 -4.75
C SER A 92 -4.09 2.63 -3.69
N SER A 93 -3.62 3.87 -3.53
CA SER A 93 -4.48 4.89 -2.94
C SER A 93 -5.70 5.16 -3.82
N ASP A 94 -6.76 5.73 -3.26
CA ASP A 94 -7.94 6.14 -4.03
C ASP A 94 -7.76 7.45 -4.84
N SER A 95 -6.55 8.03 -4.91
CA SER A 95 -6.25 9.10 -5.85
C SER A 95 -6.29 8.60 -7.29
N GLY A 96 -6.97 9.31 -8.19
CA GLY A 96 -7.12 8.95 -9.60
C GLY A 96 -5.78 8.75 -10.31
N ARG A 97 -4.75 9.58 -10.02
CA ARG A 97 -3.39 9.37 -10.56
C ARG A 97 -2.75 8.03 -10.19
N ALA A 98 -3.03 7.51 -8.98
CA ALA A 98 -2.49 6.24 -8.50
C ALA A 98 -3.28 5.06 -9.09
N ILE A 99 -4.62 5.17 -9.12
CA ILE A 99 -5.50 4.19 -9.78
C ILE A 99 -5.15 4.06 -11.26
N GLN A 100 -5.04 5.18 -11.98
CA GLN A 100 -4.67 5.20 -13.39
C GLN A 100 -3.30 4.55 -13.61
N THR A 101 -2.32 4.87 -12.76
CA THR A 101 -0.98 4.26 -12.85
C THR A 101 -1.02 2.75 -12.63
N ALA A 102 -1.74 2.26 -11.61
CA ALA A 102 -1.87 0.84 -11.33
C ALA A 102 -2.49 0.09 -12.51
N ASN A 103 -3.58 0.62 -13.08
CA ASN A 103 -4.26 0.02 -14.23
C ASN A 103 -3.36 -0.01 -15.48
N LEU A 104 -2.59 1.05 -15.73
CA LEU A 104 -1.64 1.06 -16.84
C LEU A 104 -0.55 0.00 -16.68
N ILE A 105 -0.02 -0.18 -15.46
CA ILE A 105 1.00 -1.21 -15.18
C ILE A 105 0.43 -2.61 -15.41
N LEU A 106 -0.76 -2.90 -14.85
CA LEU A 106 -1.39 -4.21 -14.98
C LEU A 106 -1.73 -4.55 -16.43
N LYS A 107 -2.21 -3.57 -17.21
CA LYS A 107 -2.53 -3.78 -18.62
C LYS A 107 -1.35 -4.25 -19.47
N GLU A 108 -0.12 -3.86 -19.10
CA GLU A 108 1.11 -4.29 -19.77
C GLU A 108 1.69 -5.61 -19.21
N SER A 109 1.03 -6.21 -18.20
CA SER A 109 1.47 -7.48 -17.61
C SER A 109 1.00 -8.69 -18.41
N ASP A 110 1.92 -9.63 -18.65
CA ASP A 110 1.60 -10.90 -19.31
C ASP A 110 0.87 -11.88 -18.37
N LYS A 111 0.92 -11.64 -17.05
CA LYS A 111 0.42 -12.56 -16.01
C LYS A 111 -0.71 -12.01 -15.15
N SER A 112 -0.92 -10.70 -15.18
CA SER A 112 -1.76 -10.02 -14.18
C SER A 112 -2.68 -8.94 -14.78
N ALA A 113 -2.91 -8.96 -16.10
CA ALA A 113 -3.76 -7.99 -16.79
C ALA A 113 -5.23 -8.01 -16.37
N ASP A 114 -5.70 -9.11 -15.79
CA ASP A 114 -7.06 -9.31 -15.28
C ASP A 114 -7.22 -8.90 -13.81
N LYS A 115 -6.14 -8.49 -13.13
CA LYS A 115 -6.20 -8.13 -11.71
C LYS A 115 -6.96 -6.82 -11.50
N GLU A 116 -7.88 -6.83 -10.56
CA GLU A 116 -8.57 -5.62 -10.11
C GLU A 116 -7.72 -4.85 -9.09
N VAL A 117 -7.68 -3.53 -9.24
CA VAL A 117 -6.99 -2.64 -8.30
C VAL A 117 -7.88 -2.37 -7.10
N GLN A 118 -7.45 -2.83 -5.93
CA GLN A 118 -8.11 -2.53 -4.66
C GLN A 118 -7.63 -1.18 -4.13
N THR A 119 -8.55 -0.25 -3.86
CA THR A 119 -8.19 1.06 -3.33
C THR A 119 -8.19 1.07 -1.81
N ASP A 120 -7.21 1.76 -1.22
CA ASP A 120 -7.13 1.98 0.22
C ASP A 120 -6.61 3.40 0.51
N ARG A 121 -7.45 4.20 1.18
CA ARG A 121 -7.20 5.60 1.53
C ARG A 121 -5.95 5.77 2.41
N ARG A 122 -5.56 4.73 3.14
CA ARG A 122 -4.37 4.75 4.00
C ARG A 122 -3.07 4.93 3.20
N PHE A 123 -3.07 4.63 1.89
CA PHE A 123 -1.91 4.82 1.00
C PHE A 123 -1.90 6.16 0.26
N ARG A 124 -2.81 7.10 0.57
CA ARG A 124 -2.78 8.48 0.03
C ARG A 124 -1.47 9.19 0.34
N GLU A 125 -1.16 10.21 -0.46
CA GLU A 125 -0.09 11.14 -0.13
C GLU A 125 -0.39 11.85 1.20
N PHE A 126 0.59 12.56 1.75
CA PHE A 126 0.38 13.46 2.87
C PHE A 126 -0.74 14.45 2.53
N ASN A 127 -1.62 14.77 3.48
CA ASN A 127 -2.53 15.89 3.34
C ASN A 127 -1.79 17.19 3.67
N PHE A 128 -1.75 18.13 2.72
CA PHE A 128 -1.10 19.43 2.92
C PHE A 128 -2.06 20.53 3.37
N GLY A 129 -3.33 20.20 3.60
CA GLY A 129 -4.36 21.12 4.05
C GLY A 129 -4.51 22.32 3.12
N SER A 130 -4.34 23.52 3.66
CA SER A 130 -4.47 24.78 2.93
C SER A 130 -3.40 24.96 1.83
N TYR A 131 -2.32 24.16 1.84
CA TYR A 131 -1.31 24.17 0.78
C TYR A 131 -1.68 23.35 -0.46
N GLU A 132 -2.72 22.52 -0.41
CA GLU A 132 -3.15 21.73 -1.56
C GLU A 132 -3.38 22.60 -2.81
N GLY A 133 -2.71 22.27 -3.91
CA GLY A 133 -2.80 22.98 -5.19
C GLY A 133 -1.98 24.27 -5.29
N ASP A 134 -1.37 24.76 -4.20
CA ASP A 134 -0.46 25.90 -4.23
C ASP A 134 0.90 25.52 -4.87
N LEU A 135 1.75 26.50 -5.16
CA LEU A 135 3.13 26.26 -5.59
C LEU A 135 3.94 25.63 -4.45
N ASN A 136 4.77 24.64 -4.77
CA ASN A 136 5.69 24.03 -3.79
C ASN A 136 6.62 25.08 -3.17
N GLU A 137 7.07 26.05 -3.96
CA GLU A 137 7.92 27.15 -3.50
C GLU A 137 7.27 27.97 -2.36
N ASN A 138 5.96 28.23 -2.42
CA ASN A 138 5.25 28.95 -1.35
C ASN A 138 5.30 28.18 -0.04
N MET A 139 4.94 26.89 -0.10
CA MET A 139 4.96 26.00 1.07
C MET A 139 6.37 25.89 1.66
N TRP A 140 7.39 25.66 0.83
CA TRP A 140 8.76 25.51 1.31
C TRP A 140 9.31 26.81 1.89
N THR A 141 8.98 27.94 1.29
CA THR A 141 9.38 29.26 1.79
C THR A 141 8.74 29.54 3.15
N ASP A 142 7.46 29.23 3.34
CA ASP A 142 6.79 29.40 4.63
C ASP A 142 7.40 28.51 5.71
N ILE A 143 7.71 27.25 5.39
CA ILE A 143 8.42 26.36 6.30
C ILE A 143 9.79 26.93 6.67
N ALA A 144 10.59 27.36 5.69
CA ALA A 144 11.90 27.94 5.94
C ALA A 144 11.82 29.17 6.86
N LYS A 145 10.87 30.09 6.58
CA LYS A 145 10.62 31.28 7.40
C LYS A 145 10.21 30.92 8.83
N SER A 146 9.34 29.92 9.01
CA SER A 146 8.93 29.46 10.35
C SER A 146 10.11 28.96 11.20
N GLN A 147 11.19 28.54 10.55
CA GLN A 147 12.41 28.04 11.17
C GLN A 147 13.53 29.10 11.23
N GLY A 148 13.23 30.36 10.87
CA GLY A 148 14.19 31.46 10.84
C GLY A 148 15.28 31.31 9.78
N LYS A 149 15.00 30.59 8.69
CA LYS A 149 15.94 30.33 7.59
C LYS A 149 15.45 30.92 6.27
N THR A 150 16.39 31.19 5.37
CA THR A 150 16.08 31.33 3.93
C THR A 150 15.74 29.97 3.32
N LEU A 151 15.06 29.98 2.17
CA LEU A 151 14.74 28.74 1.45
C LEU A 151 16.01 27.93 1.11
N GLU A 152 17.07 28.61 0.67
CA GLU A 152 18.34 27.96 0.31
C GLU A 152 19.02 27.29 1.51
N GLU A 153 19.08 27.97 2.66
CA GLU A 153 19.62 27.40 3.90
C GLU A 153 18.80 26.20 4.38
N TRP A 154 17.48 26.29 4.25
CA TRP A 154 16.57 25.22 4.62
C TRP A 154 16.75 23.98 3.74
N GLN A 155 16.85 24.15 2.42
CA GLN A 155 17.12 23.07 1.47
C GLN A 155 18.48 22.40 1.73
N LYS A 156 19.53 23.18 2.01
CA LYS A 156 20.87 22.67 2.31
C LYS A 156 20.94 21.89 3.62
N ALA A 157 20.13 22.24 4.62
CA ALA A 157 20.12 21.57 5.92
C ALA A 157 19.59 20.13 5.84
N GLY A 158 18.88 19.77 4.77
CA GLY A 158 18.16 18.52 4.66
C GLY A 158 16.93 18.51 5.56
N ILE A 159 15.88 17.83 5.11
CA ILE A 159 14.59 17.84 5.79
C ILE A 159 14.15 16.40 6.00
N SER A 160 13.90 16.03 7.25
CA SER A 160 13.30 14.74 7.56
C SER A 160 11.81 14.75 7.20
N PRO A 161 11.22 13.62 6.76
CA PRO A 161 9.79 13.51 6.53
C PRO A 161 8.95 13.99 7.73
N LYS A 162 9.41 13.69 8.96
CA LYS A 162 8.79 14.16 10.19
C LYS A 162 8.81 15.69 10.32
N GLY A 163 9.99 16.30 10.21
CA GLY A 163 10.13 17.75 10.35
C GLY A 163 9.33 18.51 9.29
N PHE A 164 9.24 17.95 8.08
CA PHE A 164 8.43 18.49 7.00
C PHE A 164 6.93 18.45 7.33
N ALA A 165 6.37 17.26 7.58
CA ALA A 165 4.94 17.09 7.83
C ALA A 165 4.47 17.90 9.05
N ASP A 166 5.23 17.87 10.14
CA ASP A 166 4.88 18.60 11.37
C ASP A 166 4.94 20.12 11.15
N SER A 167 5.86 20.62 10.31
CA SER A 167 5.91 22.05 9.96
C SER A 167 4.69 22.47 9.13
N VAL A 168 4.30 21.66 8.14
CA VAL A 168 3.09 21.93 7.34
C VAL A 168 1.86 21.94 8.24
N ALA A 169 1.69 20.92 9.10
CA ALA A 169 0.56 20.82 10.01
C ALA A 169 0.48 21.98 11.01
N ALA A 170 1.63 22.50 11.46
CA ALA A 170 1.67 23.68 12.32
C ALA A 170 1.28 24.96 11.57
N LEU A 171 1.82 25.16 10.35
CA LEU A 171 1.54 26.33 9.52
C LEU A 171 0.08 26.40 9.07
N ASP A 172 -0.49 25.25 8.70
CA ASP A 172 -1.88 25.14 8.24
C ASP A 172 -2.88 25.79 9.21
N LYS A 173 -2.69 25.58 10.52
CA LYS A 173 -3.52 26.16 11.60
C LYS A 173 -3.53 27.68 11.64
N THR A 174 -2.53 28.33 11.05
CA THR A 174 -2.39 29.78 11.03
C THR A 174 -2.69 30.40 9.67
N ARG A 175 -2.72 29.58 8.62
CA ARG A 175 -2.90 30.02 7.23
C ARG A 175 -4.36 30.26 6.88
N VAL A 176 -5.25 29.48 7.48
CA VAL A 176 -6.71 29.55 7.31
C VAL A 176 -7.41 29.40 8.64
N LYS A 177 -8.67 29.83 8.75
CA LYS A 177 -9.42 29.63 10.00
C LYS A 177 -9.84 28.17 10.13
N GLU A 178 -9.98 27.72 11.37
CA GLU A 178 -10.49 26.38 11.66
C GLU A 178 -11.84 26.15 10.96
N GLY A 179 -11.94 25.05 10.20
CA GLY A 179 -13.13 24.67 9.43
C GLY A 179 -13.19 25.20 7.99
N GLU A 180 -12.25 26.04 7.54
CA GLU A 180 -12.20 26.53 6.16
C GLU A 180 -11.55 25.54 5.17
N ASN A 181 -10.74 24.61 5.68
CA ASN A 181 -10.08 23.55 4.91
C ASN A 181 -10.19 22.21 5.63
N TRP A 182 -9.81 21.13 4.93
CA TRP A 182 -9.43 19.90 5.59
C TRP A 182 -8.02 20.09 6.18
N PRO A 183 -7.76 19.76 7.46
CA PRO A 183 -6.49 20.06 8.10
C PRO A 183 -5.34 19.22 7.51
N ALA A 184 -4.16 19.82 7.42
CA ALA A 184 -2.94 19.09 7.07
C ALA A 184 -2.62 17.99 8.09
N GLU A 185 -2.06 16.88 7.63
CA GLU A 185 -1.70 15.74 8.49
C GLU A 185 -0.34 15.98 9.16
N ASP A 186 -0.23 15.66 10.45
CA ASP A 186 1.07 15.53 11.13
C ASP A 186 1.74 14.19 10.81
N TYR A 187 3.03 14.07 11.13
CA TYR A 187 3.79 12.87 10.77
C TYR A 187 3.30 11.61 11.47
N ALA A 188 2.85 11.72 12.72
CA ALA A 188 2.37 10.59 13.49
C ALA A 188 1.11 9.97 12.85
N THR A 189 0.19 10.81 12.37
CA THR A 189 -1.02 10.39 11.66
C THR A 189 -0.68 9.67 10.36
N ILE A 190 0.22 10.25 9.57
CA ILE A 190 0.70 9.68 8.30
C ILE A 190 1.36 8.31 8.54
N GLN A 191 2.32 8.25 9.46
CA GLN A 191 3.02 7.02 9.80
C GLN A 191 2.07 5.93 10.29
N ALA A 192 1.12 6.28 11.15
CA ALA A 192 0.14 5.33 11.69
C ALA A 192 -0.68 4.68 10.57
N ARG A 193 -1.31 5.49 9.68
CA ARG A 193 -2.16 4.94 8.61
C ARG A 193 -1.36 4.13 7.59
N LEU A 194 -0.15 4.58 7.23
CA LEU A 194 0.70 3.88 6.26
C LEU A 194 1.16 2.53 6.82
N LYS A 195 1.59 2.50 8.09
CA LYS A 195 1.99 1.26 8.78
C LYS A 195 0.83 0.28 8.89
N GLU A 196 -0.33 0.76 9.30
CA GLU A 196 -1.53 -0.06 9.43
C GLU A 196 -1.94 -0.66 8.07
N GLY A 197 -2.02 0.17 7.03
CA GLY A 197 -2.35 -0.27 5.68
C GLY A 197 -1.38 -1.32 5.15
N LEU A 198 -0.08 -1.07 5.24
CA LEU A 198 0.93 -2.02 4.77
C LEU A 198 0.90 -3.34 5.55
N THR A 199 0.71 -3.27 6.88
CA THR A 199 0.63 -4.45 7.75
C THR A 199 -0.61 -5.29 7.46
N ASP A 200 -1.76 -4.67 7.24
CA ASP A 200 -2.99 -5.38 6.95
C ASP A 200 -2.94 -6.08 5.59
N VAL A 201 -2.42 -5.40 4.56
CA VAL A 201 -2.21 -6.03 3.25
C VAL A 201 -1.21 -7.17 3.38
N ALA A 202 -0.10 -6.97 4.09
CA ALA A 202 0.92 -8.01 4.25
C ALA A 202 0.36 -9.27 4.93
N LYS A 203 -0.39 -9.12 6.02
CA LYS A 203 -1.06 -10.23 6.74
C LYS A 203 -2.18 -10.89 5.95
N LYS A 204 -2.83 -10.13 5.06
CA LYS A 204 -3.87 -10.67 4.19
C LYS A 204 -3.25 -11.54 3.11
N GLU A 205 -2.24 -11.02 2.41
CA GLU A 205 -1.65 -11.69 1.26
C GLU A 205 -0.68 -12.81 1.66
N SER A 206 -0.06 -12.76 2.86
CA SER A 206 0.79 -13.85 3.37
C SER A 206 0.04 -15.19 3.49
N LYS A 207 -1.27 -15.15 3.75
CA LYS A 207 -2.11 -16.36 3.85
C LYS A 207 -2.24 -17.12 2.53
N ASN A 208 -1.91 -16.48 1.41
CA ASN A 208 -1.98 -17.07 0.07
C ASN A 208 -0.68 -17.78 -0.33
N GLY A 209 0.32 -17.83 0.56
CA GLY A 209 1.68 -18.27 0.25
C GLY A 209 2.53 -17.12 -0.29
N ASP A 210 3.66 -17.46 -0.91
CA ASP A 210 4.55 -16.43 -1.47
C ASP A 210 3.81 -15.61 -2.53
N SER A 211 3.83 -14.28 -2.37
CA SER A 211 2.98 -13.35 -3.11
C SER A 211 3.75 -12.11 -3.54
N ASN A 212 3.61 -11.71 -4.82
CA ASN A 212 4.01 -10.38 -5.26
C ASN A 212 2.79 -9.47 -5.28
N VAL A 213 2.92 -8.30 -4.66
CA VAL A 213 1.84 -7.32 -4.54
C VAL A 213 2.25 -6.03 -5.22
N LEU A 214 1.48 -5.60 -6.22
CA LEU A 214 1.62 -4.24 -6.76
C LEU A 214 0.99 -3.26 -5.78
N LEU A 215 1.71 -2.23 -5.36
CA LEU A 215 1.16 -1.14 -4.53
C LEU A 215 1.51 0.21 -5.14
N VAL A 216 0.53 0.94 -5.69
CA VAL A 216 0.77 2.28 -6.25
C VAL A 216 0.45 3.38 -5.24
N SER A 217 1.45 4.18 -4.90
CA SER A 217 1.36 5.27 -3.92
C SER A 217 2.15 6.51 -4.39
N HIS A 218 2.65 7.32 -3.44
CA HIS A 218 3.12 8.68 -3.65
C HIS A 218 4.51 8.90 -3.07
N GLY A 219 5.18 9.97 -3.51
CA GLY A 219 6.61 10.15 -3.24
C GLY A 219 6.95 10.25 -1.75
N LEU A 220 6.27 11.13 -1.02
CA LEU A 220 6.55 11.33 0.41
C LEU A 220 6.01 10.18 1.25
N SER A 221 4.88 9.59 0.86
CA SER A 221 4.32 8.41 1.52
C SER A 221 5.20 7.17 1.38
N ILE A 222 5.82 6.96 0.22
CA ILE A 222 6.86 5.92 0.06
C ILE A 222 8.03 6.23 0.98
N GLY A 223 8.48 7.49 1.04
CA GLY A 223 9.55 7.88 1.94
C GLY A 223 9.23 7.64 3.43
N ALA A 224 8.02 7.97 3.86
CA ALA A 224 7.54 7.73 5.22
C ALA A 224 7.38 6.24 5.54
N LEU A 225 6.97 5.42 4.56
CA LEU A 225 6.95 3.96 4.72
C LEU A 225 8.36 3.41 4.99
N LEU A 226 9.36 3.87 4.24
CA LEU A 226 10.76 3.45 4.44
C LEU A 226 11.27 3.86 5.83
N ASP A 227 11.05 5.12 6.24
CA ASP A 227 11.41 5.60 7.58
C ASP A 227 10.65 4.86 8.70
N THR A 228 9.44 4.39 8.42
CA THR A 228 8.66 3.59 9.38
C THR A 228 9.22 2.18 9.56
N ILE A 229 9.78 1.60 8.50
CA ILE A 229 10.41 0.27 8.53
C ILE A 229 11.82 0.36 9.15
N GLU A 230 12.57 1.40 8.78
CA GLU A 230 13.92 1.68 9.27
C GLU A 230 14.02 3.15 9.70
N PRO A 231 13.82 3.46 11.00
CA PRO A 231 13.84 4.84 11.50
C PRO A 231 15.13 5.58 11.17
N GLY A 232 15.00 6.75 10.55
CA GLY A 232 16.12 7.54 10.05
C GLY A 232 16.59 7.16 8.65
N TYR A 233 15.77 6.41 7.88
CA TYR A 233 16.08 6.01 6.52
C TYR A 233 16.42 7.25 5.66
N LYS A 234 17.56 7.19 4.97
CA LYS A 234 18.03 8.29 4.12
C LYS A 234 17.44 8.14 2.72
N LEU A 235 16.50 9.02 2.39
CA LEU A 235 15.91 9.07 1.06
C LEU A 235 16.93 9.54 0.00
N PRO A 236 16.77 9.12 -1.27
CA PRO A 236 17.56 9.66 -2.37
C PRO A 236 17.45 11.19 -2.42
N ALA A 237 18.56 11.88 -2.70
CA ALA A 237 18.63 13.34 -2.70
C ALA A 237 17.66 13.97 -3.72
N GLU A 238 17.44 13.27 -4.83
CA GLU A 238 16.56 13.65 -5.92
C GLU A 238 15.09 13.25 -5.69
N GLY A 239 14.79 12.64 -4.54
CA GLY A 239 13.49 12.10 -4.16
C GLY A 239 13.09 10.83 -4.94
N ILE A 240 12.02 10.18 -4.47
CA ILE A 240 11.44 9.02 -5.16
C ILE A 240 10.84 9.47 -6.49
N LYS A 241 11.33 8.99 -7.64
CA LYS A 241 10.92 9.41 -8.98
C LYS A 241 9.59 8.80 -9.39
N ASN A 242 8.83 9.50 -10.25
CA ASN A 242 7.58 8.94 -10.81
C ASN A 242 7.87 7.64 -11.56
N ALA A 243 6.97 6.66 -11.45
CA ALA A 243 7.08 5.30 -11.98
C ALA A 243 8.28 4.47 -11.47
N SER A 244 9.07 4.98 -10.52
CA SER A 244 10.09 4.18 -9.86
C SER A 244 9.46 3.11 -8.98
N VAL A 245 10.17 1.99 -8.84
CA VAL A 245 9.76 0.85 -8.03
C VAL A 245 10.58 0.80 -6.75
N THR A 246 9.92 0.57 -5.63
CA THR A 246 10.55 0.31 -4.34
C THR A 246 10.08 -1.03 -3.84
N LYS A 247 11.00 -1.96 -3.60
CA LYS A 247 10.70 -3.29 -3.07
C LYS A 247 10.70 -3.30 -1.56
N ILE A 248 9.65 -3.87 -1.00
CA ILE A 248 9.56 -4.13 0.44
C ILE A 248 9.11 -5.57 0.62
N THR A 249 9.81 -6.35 1.42
CA THR A 249 9.44 -7.74 1.73
C THR A 249 8.90 -7.84 3.14
N TYR A 250 7.82 -8.61 3.32
CA TYR A 250 7.27 -8.98 4.62
C TYR A 250 7.35 -10.49 4.82
N LYS A 251 7.89 -10.91 5.97
CA LYS A 251 7.89 -12.29 6.41
C LYS A 251 7.94 -12.35 7.93
N ASP A 252 7.17 -13.24 8.55
CA ASP A 252 7.18 -13.49 10.00
C ASP A 252 7.02 -12.21 10.86
N GLY A 253 6.15 -11.29 10.43
CA GLY A 253 5.91 -10.04 11.14
C GLY A 253 6.94 -8.93 10.90
N LYS A 254 7.96 -9.17 10.07
CA LYS A 254 9.06 -8.25 9.81
C LYS A 254 9.04 -7.73 8.38
N PHE A 255 9.17 -6.41 8.22
CA PHE A 255 9.43 -5.75 6.95
C PHE A 255 10.93 -5.60 6.70
N THR A 256 11.35 -5.74 5.44
CA THR A 256 12.73 -5.53 4.98
C THR A 256 12.70 -4.71 3.71
N ILE A 257 13.54 -3.68 3.63
CA ILE A 257 13.66 -2.80 2.47
C ILE A 257 14.60 -3.47 1.45
N GLY A 258 14.17 -3.54 0.19
CA GLY A 258 14.96 -4.00 -0.95
C GLY A 258 15.45 -2.84 -1.81
N ASP A 259 15.38 -3.00 -3.13
CA ASP A 259 15.68 -1.93 -4.09
C ASP A 259 14.76 -0.72 -3.85
N VAL A 260 15.30 0.50 -3.82
CA VAL A 260 14.55 1.74 -3.60
C VAL A 260 14.74 2.67 -4.78
N ASN A 261 13.66 3.33 -5.20
CA ASN A 261 13.69 4.30 -6.31
C ASN A 261 14.25 3.71 -7.62
N ASP A 262 13.99 2.42 -7.87
CA ASP A 262 14.52 1.65 -8.99
C ASP A 262 13.79 2.00 -10.28
N LEU A 263 14.53 2.57 -11.25
CA LEU A 263 14.05 2.91 -12.59
C LEU A 263 14.38 1.84 -13.63
N SER A 264 15.06 0.74 -13.26
CA SER A 264 15.45 -0.32 -14.19
C SER A 264 14.26 -0.96 -14.91
N TYR A 265 13.07 -0.98 -14.30
CA TYR A 265 11.83 -1.44 -14.95
C TYR A 265 11.40 -0.50 -16.07
N VAL A 266 11.46 0.82 -15.86
CA VAL A 266 11.20 1.82 -16.91
C VAL A 266 12.20 1.66 -18.04
N GLU A 267 13.48 1.53 -17.72
CA GLU A 267 14.56 1.34 -18.70
C GLU A 267 14.41 0.04 -19.49
N LYS A 268 14.03 -1.05 -18.83
CA LYS A 268 13.79 -2.36 -19.46
C LYS A 268 12.62 -2.30 -20.43
N GLY A 269 11.50 -1.69 -20.05
CA GLY A 269 10.30 -1.63 -20.90
C GLY A 269 10.30 -0.55 -21.98
N SER A 270 11.32 0.33 -21.98
CA SER A 270 11.53 1.33 -23.04
C SER A 270 12.38 0.81 -24.20
N LYS A 271 12.93 -0.40 -24.09
CA LYS A 271 13.69 -1.10 -25.14
C LYS A 271 12.76 -1.96 -25.98
#